data_AF-A0A4P8ZWS5-F1
#
_entry.id   AF-A0A4P8ZWS5-F1
#
_cell.length_a   1.000
_cell.length_b   1.000
_cell.length_c   1.000
_cell.angle_alpha   90.00
_cell.angle_beta   90.00
_cell.angle_gamma   90.00
#
_symmetry.space_group_name_H-M   'P 1'
#
loop_
_entity.id
_entity.type
_entity.pdbx_description
1 polymer ?
#
loop_
_entity_poly.entity_id
_entity_poly.type
_entity_poly.pdbx_seq_one_letter_code
_entity_poly.pdbx_strand_id
1 'polypeptide(L)'
;MIHRVRVRVGLRLVIGYMLALVVVASTLAIIGADKAEAVDCSGLSGRRRLMCINARNDGERFAVQYICKGGGTRCGAMWMSSPGTSYTNDVINTVSWNATSLSLDLRGSVNGNGQSRARVWATNVTVSQNGRTLLSGGTLDRGTHPSGAYHWVDGGSSIRVNGIDISGVIAPGSSGRIILQVRRCFYSSPGGSGACATQDVEVWIKREQAPNQWTVEGQSRVSINGGSLVQNATAAPGQRIRFFHYLRNNSSYTIPPYTLKRIGINQDVNGTTTHHAWASPYTRSASPWNTFYEPSDVKPYNNVFGAEGIVTQDDVGKTVCQKILWLPGAWNTDGWGVSSNACASVPYDYELRPEVQAPDYINEGTIEVSGVTARINHTGSTRSNRANYAVVRFVLRGGGNYTVPGGEGVVVPHDRRSPGNLVGDWDCYIAKNTIKNSRPGLQVADCTSNNLARNGAGTIIQRGGLEIPLGKDNLSGVTMTTGDQLCYMTIVSTYNQHVNTSTFRYAVDCAKVAGRPKVQFWGADVRVGVGIDGSAGNNNAEVRTSLTRVRR
;
A
#
# COMPACT_ATOMS: atom_id res chain seq x y z
N MET A 1 -70.27 23.38 30.78
CA MET A 1 -69.98 23.63 29.35
C MET A 1 -68.68 24.44 29.31
N ILE A 2 -67.62 23.90 28.70
CA ILE A 2 -66.35 24.54 28.29
C ILE A 2 -65.73 25.51 29.31
N HIS A 3 -64.71 25.07 30.06
CA HIS A 3 -63.49 25.81 30.48
C HIS A 3 -62.68 24.97 31.51
N ARG A 4 -61.38 24.76 31.27
CA ARG A 4 -60.33 24.32 32.24
C ARG A 4 -59.03 25.04 31.85
N VAL A 5 -58.56 26.08 32.56
CA VAL A 5 -57.77 26.13 33.81
C VAL A 5 -56.34 25.58 33.69
N ARG A 6 -55.36 26.51 33.49
CA ARG A 6 -54.10 26.82 34.26
C ARG A 6 -53.42 25.66 35.07
N VAL A 7 -52.09 25.39 35.03
CA VAL A 7 -50.94 26.15 35.63
C VAL A 7 -49.55 25.45 35.40
N ARG A 8 -48.49 26.28 35.20
CA ARG A 8 -47.00 26.23 35.45
C ARG A 8 -46.21 24.93 35.66
N VAL A 9 -44.93 24.91 35.19
CA VAL A 9 -43.67 24.85 36.01
C VAL A 9 -42.51 25.50 35.21
N GLY A 10 -41.60 26.21 35.86
CA GLY A 10 -40.42 26.85 35.24
C GLY A 10 -39.08 26.26 35.68
N LEU A 11 -37.97 26.75 35.12
CA LEU A 11 -36.63 26.56 35.69
C LEU A 11 -35.69 27.74 35.35
N ARG A 12 -34.76 27.98 36.27
CA ARG A 12 -33.98 29.19 36.55
C ARG A 12 -32.74 29.40 35.67
N LEU A 13 -32.39 30.68 35.53
CA LEU A 13 -31.04 31.21 35.24
C LEU A 13 -29.95 30.61 36.15
N VAL A 14 -28.80 30.25 35.57
CA VAL A 14 -27.46 30.50 36.16
C VAL A 14 -26.54 30.97 35.03
N ILE A 15 -25.99 32.17 35.20
CA ILE A 15 -25.03 32.86 34.35
C ILE A 15 -23.62 32.34 34.67
N GLY A 16 -22.79 32.11 33.65
CA GLY A 16 -21.37 31.82 33.82
C GLY A 16 -20.62 31.83 32.48
N TYR A 17 -20.11 33.00 32.12
CA TYR A 17 -19.05 33.29 31.14
C TYR A 17 -18.50 32.11 30.31
N MET A 18 -18.85 32.09 29.02
CA MET A 18 -17.94 31.66 27.95
C MET A 18 -18.30 32.45 26.70
N LEU A 19 -17.35 33.25 26.23
CA LEU A 19 -17.37 33.98 24.98
C LEU A 19 -17.39 32.97 23.83
N ALA A 20 -18.58 32.49 23.47
CA ALA A 20 -18.79 31.55 22.39
C ALA A 20 -19.09 32.32 21.09
N LEU A 21 -18.04 32.64 20.36
CA LEU A 21 -18.09 33.08 18.96
C LEU A 21 -18.43 31.85 18.10
N VAL A 22 -19.63 31.31 18.29
CA VAL A 22 -20.20 30.28 17.42
C VAL A 22 -20.90 31.02 16.29
N VAL A 23 -20.14 31.31 15.23
CA VAL A 23 -20.73 31.48 13.90
C VAL A 23 -21.34 30.13 13.56
N VAL A 24 -22.62 29.96 13.88
CA VAL A 24 -23.45 28.93 13.26
C VAL A 24 -23.50 29.34 11.79
N ALA A 25 -22.54 28.85 11.02
CA ALA A 25 -22.67 28.68 9.58
C ALA A 25 -23.77 27.64 9.39
N SER A 26 -25.00 28.09 9.61
CA SER A 26 -26.19 27.51 9.05
C SER A 26 -25.82 27.25 7.61
N THR A 27 -25.96 26.00 7.18
CA THR A 27 -26.19 25.69 5.78
C THR A 27 -27.41 26.50 5.36
N LEU A 28 -27.19 27.78 5.05
CA LEU A 28 -27.77 28.42 3.90
C LEU A 28 -27.36 27.49 2.76
N ALA A 29 -28.22 26.50 2.51
CA ALA A 29 -28.66 26.31 1.15
C ALA A 29 -28.92 27.74 0.67
N ILE A 30 -27.93 28.31 0.00
CA ILE A 30 -28.18 29.37 -0.96
C ILE A 30 -29.05 28.63 -1.96
N ILE A 31 -30.35 28.60 -1.68
CA ILE A 31 -31.36 28.71 -2.71
C ILE A 31 -30.84 29.92 -3.47
N GLY A 32 -30.10 29.62 -4.55
CA GLY A 32 -29.69 30.64 -5.49
C GLY A 32 -30.95 31.44 -5.71
N ALA A 33 -30.88 32.74 -5.44
CA ALA A 33 -31.94 33.64 -5.83
C ALA A 33 -32.05 33.50 -7.34
N ASP A 34 -32.89 32.55 -7.75
CA ASP A 34 -33.31 32.37 -9.10
C ASP A 34 -34.09 33.64 -9.43
N LYS A 35 -33.74 34.18 -10.58
CA LYS A 35 -34.33 35.34 -11.24
C LYS A 35 -33.74 36.69 -10.81
N ALA A 36 -32.89 37.21 -11.68
CA ALA A 36 -32.99 38.62 -12.06
C ALA A 36 -34.49 38.95 -12.18
N GLU A 37 -34.94 40.01 -11.51
CA GLU A 37 -36.35 40.43 -11.47
C GLU A 37 -36.97 40.27 -12.86
N ALA A 38 -37.87 39.29 -13.01
CA ALA A 38 -38.56 39.09 -14.26
C ALA A 38 -39.21 40.42 -14.62
N VAL A 39 -38.88 40.94 -15.80
CA VAL A 39 -39.32 42.24 -16.29
C VAL A 39 -40.86 42.29 -16.20
N ASP A 40 -41.40 42.97 -15.17
CA ASP A 40 -42.81 42.95 -14.83
C ASP A 40 -43.62 43.89 -15.75
N CYS A 41 -44.81 43.46 -16.14
CA CYS A 41 -45.72 44.21 -17.00
C CYS A 41 -46.63 45.18 -16.23
N SER A 42 -46.57 45.18 -14.88
CA SER A 42 -47.46 45.96 -14.00
C SER A 42 -47.43 47.49 -14.21
N GLY A 43 -46.29 48.04 -14.64
CA GLY A 43 -46.13 49.48 -14.93
C GLY A 43 -46.51 49.93 -16.35
N LEU A 44 -47.04 49.01 -17.19
CA LEU A 44 -47.38 49.31 -18.59
C LEU A 44 -48.90 49.48 -18.78
N SER A 45 -49.31 50.36 -19.68
CA SER A 45 -50.72 50.59 -20.02
C SER A 45 -51.00 50.42 -21.52
N GLY A 46 -52.28 50.20 -21.86
CA GLY A 46 -52.76 50.08 -23.23
C GLY A 46 -52.05 48.98 -24.04
N ARG A 47 -51.64 49.31 -25.27
CA ARG A 47 -51.02 48.38 -26.24
C ARG A 47 -49.76 47.70 -25.67
N ARG A 48 -48.95 48.44 -24.90
CA ARG A 48 -47.67 47.95 -24.35
C ARG A 48 -47.90 46.89 -23.28
N ARG A 49 -48.95 47.01 -22.48
CA ARG A 49 -49.31 45.98 -21.49
C ARG A 49 -49.65 44.65 -22.18
N LEU A 50 -50.42 44.69 -23.27
CA LEU A 50 -50.79 43.50 -24.03
C LEU A 50 -49.57 42.85 -24.71
N MET A 51 -48.67 43.65 -25.30
CA MET A 51 -47.41 43.13 -25.87
C MET A 51 -46.53 42.44 -24.82
N CYS A 52 -46.48 42.98 -23.60
CA CYS A 52 -45.68 42.43 -22.50
C CYS A 52 -46.31 41.14 -21.93
N ILE A 53 -47.64 41.11 -21.77
CA ILE A 53 -48.37 39.89 -21.34
C ILE A 53 -48.19 38.76 -22.36
N ASN A 54 -48.22 39.10 -23.66
CA ASN A 54 -48.06 38.14 -24.74
C ASN A 54 -46.59 37.74 -25.00
N ALA A 55 -45.64 38.33 -24.28
CA ALA A 55 -44.22 38.02 -24.42
C ALA A 55 -43.91 36.65 -23.81
N ARG A 56 -43.16 35.85 -24.56
CA ARG A 56 -42.85 34.45 -24.29
C ARG A 56 -41.50 34.27 -23.59
N ASN A 57 -40.66 35.29 -23.66
CA ASN A 57 -39.34 35.33 -23.04
C ASN A 57 -39.00 36.75 -22.58
N ASP A 58 -37.90 36.89 -21.84
CA ASP A 58 -37.51 38.16 -21.25
C ASP A 58 -37.00 39.14 -22.31
N GLY A 59 -36.43 38.64 -23.40
CA GLY A 59 -36.04 39.47 -24.56
C GLY A 59 -37.21 40.23 -25.18
N GLU A 60 -38.36 39.57 -25.34
CA GLU A 60 -39.60 40.19 -25.79
C GLU A 60 -40.12 41.22 -24.80
N ARG A 61 -40.14 40.88 -23.49
CA ARG A 61 -40.59 41.82 -22.44
C ARG A 61 -39.71 43.07 -22.36
N PHE A 62 -38.39 42.89 -22.43
CA PHE A 62 -37.42 43.98 -22.48
C PHE A 62 -37.66 44.89 -23.68
N ALA A 63 -37.88 44.31 -24.87
CA ALA A 63 -38.16 45.08 -26.07
C ALA A 63 -39.41 45.97 -25.92
N VAL A 64 -40.48 45.48 -25.27
CA VAL A 64 -41.68 46.31 -24.99
C VAL A 64 -41.37 47.53 -24.12
N GLN A 65 -40.54 47.33 -23.09
CA GLN A 65 -40.24 48.37 -22.13
C GLN A 65 -39.29 49.44 -22.69
N TYR A 66 -38.29 49.03 -23.48
CA TYR A 66 -37.18 49.89 -23.86
C TYR A 66 -37.14 50.27 -25.34
N ILE A 67 -37.59 49.40 -26.25
CA ILE A 67 -37.39 49.56 -27.70
C ILE A 67 -38.69 49.91 -28.43
N CYS A 68 -39.82 49.28 -28.07
CA CYS A 68 -41.12 49.43 -28.73
C CYS A 68 -41.93 50.65 -28.23
N LYS A 69 -41.32 51.82 -28.04
CA LYS A 69 -41.96 52.98 -27.38
C LYS A 69 -42.85 53.86 -28.29
N GLY A 70 -42.72 53.77 -29.62
CA GLY A 70 -43.17 54.83 -30.55
C GLY A 70 -44.33 54.54 -31.52
N GLY A 71 -45.25 53.62 -31.23
CA GLY A 71 -46.53 53.53 -31.96
C GLY A 71 -46.53 53.01 -33.41
N GLY A 72 -45.37 52.68 -34.00
CA GLY A 72 -45.29 52.02 -35.32
C GLY A 72 -45.84 50.58 -35.33
N THR A 73 -46.28 50.09 -36.49
CA THR A 73 -46.94 48.79 -36.67
C THR A 73 -46.02 47.56 -36.61
N ARG A 74 -44.70 47.75 -36.50
CA ARG A 74 -43.69 46.67 -36.41
C ARG A 74 -42.57 47.08 -35.44
N CYS A 75 -42.41 46.35 -34.34
CA CYS A 75 -41.26 46.48 -33.44
C CYS A 75 -40.72 45.09 -33.12
N GLY A 76 -39.44 44.94 -32.82
CA GLY A 76 -38.87 43.60 -32.62
C GLY A 76 -37.89 43.50 -31.47
N ALA A 77 -37.82 42.28 -30.93
CA ALA A 77 -36.93 41.86 -29.87
C ALA A 77 -35.79 41.04 -30.45
N MET A 78 -34.61 41.16 -29.85
CA MET A 78 -33.49 40.24 -30.05
C MET A 78 -33.08 39.69 -28.68
N TRP A 79 -32.70 38.42 -28.63
CA TRP A 79 -32.15 37.77 -27.42
C TRP A 79 -31.16 36.69 -27.80
N MET A 80 -30.38 36.26 -26.83
CA MET A 80 -29.45 35.13 -26.98
C MET A 80 -30.00 33.91 -26.24
N SER A 81 -29.66 32.73 -26.74
CA SER A 81 -29.93 31.47 -26.03
C SER A 81 -28.77 30.50 -26.22
N SER A 82 -28.72 29.46 -25.38
CA SER A 82 -27.80 28.37 -25.64
C SER A 82 -28.05 27.70 -26.99
N PRO A 83 -26.99 27.25 -27.68
CA PRO A 83 -27.07 26.40 -28.85
C PRO A 83 -28.06 25.24 -28.71
N GLY A 84 -28.92 25.03 -29.71
CA GLY A 84 -29.79 23.85 -29.77
C GLY A 84 -31.02 23.88 -28.86
N THR A 85 -31.25 24.96 -28.11
CA THR A 85 -32.52 25.17 -27.40
C THR A 85 -33.68 25.47 -28.36
N SER A 86 -34.92 25.33 -27.88
CA SER A 86 -36.10 25.75 -28.63
C SER A 86 -36.08 27.24 -28.97
N TYR A 87 -36.78 27.63 -30.04
CA TYR A 87 -36.69 28.96 -30.62
C TYR A 87 -36.99 30.10 -29.65
N THR A 88 -38.02 29.96 -28.82
CA THR A 88 -38.45 31.02 -27.89
C THR A 88 -37.69 31.00 -26.57
N ASN A 89 -36.77 30.06 -26.36
CA ASN A 89 -35.99 29.95 -25.13
C ASN A 89 -34.88 31.02 -25.12
N ASP A 90 -34.65 31.64 -23.97
CA ASP A 90 -33.59 32.62 -23.69
C ASP A 90 -32.62 32.14 -22.58
N VAL A 91 -32.73 30.87 -22.17
CA VAL A 91 -31.85 30.25 -21.19
C VAL A 91 -30.44 30.09 -21.75
N ILE A 92 -29.48 30.45 -20.91
CA ILE A 92 -28.05 30.21 -21.09
C ILE A 92 -27.64 29.11 -20.11
N ASN A 93 -27.20 27.97 -20.64
CA ASN A 93 -26.69 26.86 -19.85
C ASN A 93 -25.43 27.26 -19.07
N THR A 94 -25.24 26.65 -17.90
CA THR A 94 -24.02 26.82 -17.09
C THR A 94 -22.78 26.48 -17.91
N VAL A 95 -21.77 27.34 -17.85
CA VAL A 95 -20.48 27.16 -18.56
C VAL A 95 -19.41 26.58 -17.63
N SER A 96 -18.45 25.84 -18.20
CA SER A 96 -17.37 25.22 -17.42
C SER A 96 -16.55 26.25 -16.65
N TRP A 97 -15.98 25.85 -15.51
CA TRP A 97 -15.24 26.73 -14.61
C TRP A 97 -14.02 27.43 -15.27
N ASN A 98 -13.46 26.82 -16.33
CA ASN A 98 -12.29 27.29 -17.07
C ASN A 98 -12.62 27.88 -18.45
N ALA A 99 -13.89 28.04 -18.82
CA ALA A 99 -14.26 28.58 -20.13
C ALA A 99 -13.84 30.05 -20.27
N THR A 100 -13.15 30.38 -21.37
CA THR A 100 -12.73 31.74 -21.73
C THR A 100 -13.61 32.38 -22.80
N SER A 101 -14.34 31.57 -23.58
CA SER A 101 -15.28 32.04 -24.60
C SER A 101 -16.54 31.18 -24.67
N LEU A 102 -17.61 31.73 -25.23
CA LEU A 102 -18.90 31.07 -25.41
C LEU A 102 -19.41 31.23 -26.84
N SER A 103 -20.28 30.29 -27.25
CA SER A 103 -21.07 30.39 -28.46
C SER A 103 -22.56 30.37 -28.12
N LEU A 104 -23.32 31.33 -28.65
CA LEU A 104 -24.76 31.50 -28.40
C LEU A 104 -25.54 31.60 -29.72
N ASP A 105 -26.79 31.17 -29.72
CA ASP A 105 -27.69 31.41 -30.84
C ASP A 105 -28.39 32.76 -30.65
N LEU A 106 -28.20 33.67 -31.60
CA LEU A 106 -28.96 34.91 -31.69
C LEU A 106 -30.33 34.62 -32.30
N ARG A 107 -31.36 35.05 -31.58
CA ARG A 107 -32.76 34.92 -31.93
C ARG A 107 -33.45 36.27 -31.78
N GLY A 108 -34.74 36.29 -32.07
CA GLY A 108 -35.49 37.53 -32.13
C GLY A 108 -36.89 37.32 -32.65
N SER A 109 -37.78 38.22 -32.35
CA SER A 109 -39.17 38.17 -32.77
C SER A 109 -39.65 39.57 -33.10
N VAL A 110 -40.74 39.66 -33.86
CA VAL A 110 -41.38 40.92 -34.22
C VAL A 110 -42.80 40.89 -33.71
N ASN A 111 -43.20 41.98 -33.08
CA ASN A 111 -44.58 42.26 -32.74
C ASN A 111 -45.27 42.93 -33.92
N GLY A 112 -46.50 42.51 -34.22
CA GLY A 112 -47.30 43.14 -35.28
C GLY A 112 -48.70 43.54 -34.81
N ASN A 113 -49.27 44.51 -35.52
CA ASN A 113 -50.61 45.03 -35.31
C ASN A 113 -51.36 45.05 -36.65
N GLY A 114 -52.37 44.19 -36.81
CA GLY A 114 -53.35 44.27 -37.90
C GLY A 114 -53.23 43.22 -39.01
N GLN A 115 -54.37 42.57 -39.24
CA GLN A 115 -54.90 41.61 -40.23
C GLN A 115 -54.12 41.11 -41.48
N SER A 116 -52.91 41.55 -41.82
CA SER A 116 -52.16 40.97 -42.96
C SER A 116 -51.02 40.07 -42.49
N ARG A 117 -51.09 38.77 -42.82
CA ARG A 117 -50.02 37.77 -42.60
C ARG A 117 -48.78 38.15 -43.41
N ALA A 118 -47.87 38.92 -42.84
CA ALA A 118 -46.58 39.24 -43.45
C ALA A 118 -45.46 38.46 -42.76
N ARG A 119 -44.59 37.84 -43.57
CA ARG A 119 -43.31 37.30 -43.10
C ARG A 119 -42.34 38.47 -42.91
N VAL A 120 -41.57 38.44 -41.82
CA VAL A 120 -40.65 39.53 -41.46
C VAL A 120 -39.25 38.98 -41.30
N TRP A 121 -38.25 39.75 -41.73
CA TRP A 121 -36.84 39.44 -41.60
C TRP A 121 -36.13 40.51 -40.78
N ALA A 122 -35.13 40.08 -40.00
CA ALA A 122 -34.08 40.94 -39.48
C ALA A 122 -32.90 40.87 -40.45
N THR A 123 -32.59 41.98 -41.13
CA THR A 123 -31.50 42.12 -42.10
C THR A 123 -30.36 42.95 -41.52
N ASN A 124 -29.18 42.83 -42.13
CA ASN A 124 -27.95 43.52 -41.73
C ASN A 124 -27.62 43.34 -40.24
N VAL A 125 -27.80 42.10 -39.77
CA VAL A 125 -27.60 41.76 -38.36
C VAL A 125 -26.11 41.75 -38.06
N THR A 126 -25.71 42.63 -37.16
CA THR A 126 -24.35 42.73 -36.64
C THR A 126 -24.38 42.57 -35.14
N VAL A 127 -23.48 41.74 -34.60
CA VAL A 127 -23.30 41.56 -33.15
C VAL A 127 -21.88 41.96 -32.81
N SER A 128 -21.74 42.87 -31.85
CA SER A 128 -20.45 43.27 -31.30
C SER A 128 -20.43 43.17 -29.79
N GLN A 129 -19.24 42.95 -29.24
CA GLN A 129 -18.95 42.97 -27.81
C GLN A 129 -17.74 43.86 -27.59
N ASN A 130 -17.85 44.87 -26.72
CA ASN A 130 -16.76 45.79 -26.40
C ASN A 130 -16.06 46.38 -27.66
N GLY A 131 -16.83 46.72 -28.69
CA GLY A 131 -16.31 47.24 -29.96
C GLY A 131 -15.77 46.19 -30.95
N ARG A 132 -15.60 44.93 -30.54
CA ARG A 132 -15.22 43.82 -31.43
C ARG A 132 -16.45 43.23 -32.11
N THR A 133 -16.46 43.21 -33.44
CA THR A 133 -17.50 42.54 -34.22
C THR A 133 -17.36 41.02 -34.13
N LEU A 134 -18.39 40.34 -33.65
CA LEU A 134 -18.48 38.88 -33.54
C LEU A 134 -19.27 38.25 -34.70
N LEU A 135 -20.22 39.00 -35.26
CA LEU A 135 -21.02 38.63 -36.42
C LEU A 135 -21.33 39.89 -37.23
N SER A 136 -21.30 39.82 -38.55
CA SER A 136 -21.65 40.93 -39.46
C SER A 136 -22.46 40.43 -40.65
N GLY A 137 -23.40 41.26 -41.13
CA GLY A 137 -24.17 40.99 -42.35
C GLY A 137 -25.18 39.84 -42.27
N GLY A 138 -25.58 39.40 -41.07
CA GLY A 138 -26.53 38.30 -40.89
C GLY A 138 -27.95 38.64 -41.40
N THR A 139 -28.66 37.63 -41.90
CA THR A 139 -30.10 37.73 -42.21
C THR A 139 -30.86 36.63 -41.49
N LEU A 140 -31.93 37.00 -40.82
CA LEU A 140 -32.65 36.18 -39.88
C LEU A 140 -34.16 36.24 -40.19
N ASP A 141 -34.75 35.14 -40.63
CA ASP A 141 -36.20 35.02 -40.81
C ASP A 141 -36.88 35.03 -39.45
N ARG A 142 -37.79 35.97 -39.20
CA ARG A 142 -38.52 36.11 -37.94
C ARG A 142 -39.89 35.44 -37.99
N GLY A 143 -40.19 34.70 -39.07
CA GLY A 143 -41.45 34.00 -39.23
C GLY A 143 -42.59 34.91 -39.69
N THR A 144 -43.78 34.33 -39.71
CA THR A 144 -45.01 34.98 -40.19
C THR A 144 -45.81 35.52 -39.03
N HIS A 145 -46.27 36.77 -39.14
CA HIS A 145 -47.08 37.39 -38.10
C HIS A 145 -48.39 36.60 -37.84
N PRO A 146 -48.70 36.22 -36.58
CA PRO A 146 -49.93 35.50 -36.25
C PRO A 146 -51.16 36.43 -36.31
N SER A 147 -52.34 35.87 -36.62
CA SER A 147 -53.58 36.63 -36.60
C SER A 147 -53.94 37.05 -35.16
N GLY A 148 -53.89 38.36 -34.88
CA GLY A 148 -54.22 38.92 -33.57
C GLY A 148 -53.45 40.22 -33.31
N ALA A 149 -54.03 41.15 -32.55
CA ALA A 149 -53.35 42.39 -32.22
C ALA A 149 -52.27 42.15 -31.15
N TYR A 150 -51.07 42.70 -31.35
CA TYR A 150 -50.01 42.75 -30.34
C TYR A 150 -49.42 41.39 -29.93
N HIS A 151 -49.44 40.41 -30.83
CA HIS A 151 -48.76 39.14 -30.64
C HIS A 151 -47.35 39.15 -31.25
N TRP A 152 -46.44 38.44 -30.57
CA TRP A 152 -45.12 38.10 -31.07
C TRP A 152 -45.19 36.87 -31.98
N VAL A 153 -44.39 36.90 -33.04
CA VAL A 153 -44.10 35.73 -33.88
C VAL A 153 -43.53 34.58 -33.06
N ASP A 154 -43.89 33.36 -33.44
CA ASP A 154 -43.61 32.14 -32.69
C ASP A 154 -42.53 31.24 -33.29
N GLY A 155 -41.91 31.66 -34.40
CA GLY A 155 -40.89 30.91 -35.10
C GLY A 155 -39.93 31.80 -35.87
N GLY A 156 -38.94 31.17 -36.51
CA GLY A 156 -37.92 31.85 -37.29
C GLY A 156 -36.59 31.10 -37.26
N SER A 157 -35.60 31.66 -37.95
CA SER A 157 -34.24 31.12 -37.97
C SER A 157 -33.41 31.54 -36.75
N SER A 158 -32.23 30.99 -36.57
CA SER A 158 -31.26 31.49 -35.59
C SER A 158 -29.89 31.58 -36.26
N ILE A 159 -29.02 32.41 -35.71
CA ILE A 159 -27.64 32.51 -36.19
C ILE A 159 -26.68 32.33 -35.02
N ARG A 160 -25.70 31.46 -35.20
CA ARG A 160 -24.70 31.20 -34.18
C ARG A 160 -23.73 32.38 -34.11
N VAL A 161 -23.60 32.97 -32.93
CA VAL A 161 -22.56 33.93 -32.58
C VAL A 161 -21.48 33.17 -31.82
N ASN A 162 -20.28 33.10 -32.39
CA ASN A 162 -19.13 32.42 -31.78
C ASN A 162 -18.13 33.43 -31.21
N GLY A 163 -17.29 32.96 -30.28
CA GLY A 163 -16.17 33.75 -29.78
C GLY A 163 -16.58 34.92 -28.88
N ILE A 164 -17.73 34.81 -28.20
CA ILE A 164 -18.14 35.75 -27.17
C ILE A 164 -17.15 35.62 -26.02
N ASP A 165 -16.44 36.69 -25.71
CA ASP A 165 -15.40 36.70 -24.67
C ASP A 165 -16.05 36.76 -23.29
N ILE A 166 -15.69 35.80 -22.44
CA ILE A 166 -16.12 35.74 -21.04
C ILE A 166 -14.92 35.68 -20.10
N SER A 167 -13.71 35.92 -20.62
CA SER A 167 -12.49 36.02 -19.82
C SER A 167 -12.57 37.25 -18.92
N GLY A 168 -12.25 37.08 -17.63
CA GLY A 168 -12.25 38.18 -16.65
C GLY A 168 -13.63 38.73 -16.23
N VAL A 169 -14.73 38.35 -16.87
CA VAL A 169 -16.07 38.87 -16.54
C VAL A 169 -16.68 38.16 -15.33
N ILE A 170 -16.41 36.86 -15.13
CA ILE A 170 -17.12 36.01 -14.18
C ILE A 170 -16.13 35.11 -13.45
N ALA A 171 -16.08 35.18 -12.13
CA ALA A 171 -15.28 34.25 -11.33
C ALA A 171 -15.91 32.84 -11.35
N PRO A 172 -15.10 31.76 -11.24
CA PRO A 172 -15.64 30.41 -11.04
C PRO A 172 -16.63 30.36 -9.86
N GLY A 173 -17.75 29.67 -10.03
CA GLY A 173 -18.81 29.53 -9.03
C GLY A 173 -19.74 30.73 -8.90
N SER A 174 -19.55 31.75 -9.72
CA SER A 174 -20.37 32.97 -9.73
C SER A 174 -21.22 33.09 -10.99
N SER A 175 -22.19 34.01 -10.94
CA SER A 175 -22.92 34.48 -12.12
C SER A 175 -22.46 35.87 -12.49
N GLY A 176 -22.50 36.22 -13.77
CA GLY A 176 -22.20 37.56 -14.22
C GLY A 176 -22.93 37.90 -15.50
N ARG A 177 -22.92 39.19 -15.82
CA ARG A 177 -23.63 39.75 -16.97
C ARG A 177 -22.63 40.22 -18.02
N ILE A 178 -22.90 39.87 -19.27
CA ILE A 178 -22.29 40.53 -20.44
C ILE A 178 -23.35 41.31 -21.20
N ILE A 179 -22.91 42.31 -21.96
CA ILE A 179 -23.77 43.08 -22.87
C ILE A 179 -23.25 42.87 -24.29
N LEU A 180 -24.15 42.47 -25.18
CA LEU A 180 -23.88 42.34 -26.61
C LEU A 180 -24.68 43.39 -27.37
N GLN A 181 -24.01 44.15 -28.22
CA GLN A 181 -24.64 45.16 -29.06
C GLN A 181 -25.10 44.51 -30.35
N VAL A 182 -26.42 44.45 -30.55
CA VAL A 182 -27.05 43.86 -31.73
C VAL A 182 -27.66 44.96 -32.59
N ARG A 183 -27.06 45.23 -33.74
CA ARG A 183 -27.63 46.08 -34.78
C ARG A 183 -28.41 45.21 -35.76
N ARG A 184 -29.63 45.62 -36.10
CA ARG A 184 -30.52 44.92 -37.03
C ARG A 184 -31.51 45.89 -37.66
N CYS A 185 -32.02 45.53 -38.83
CA CYS A 185 -33.07 46.27 -39.54
C CYS A 185 -34.25 45.33 -39.79
N PHE A 186 -35.48 45.73 -39.47
CA PHE A 186 -36.65 44.89 -39.73
C PHE A 186 -37.31 45.23 -41.07
N TYR A 187 -37.50 44.23 -41.92
CA TYR A 187 -38.08 44.41 -43.26
C TYR A 187 -38.94 43.23 -43.71
N SER A 188 -39.80 43.43 -44.71
CA SER A 188 -40.70 42.41 -45.28
C SER A 188 -40.11 41.62 -46.44
N SER A 189 -38.79 41.69 -46.66
CA SER A 189 -38.06 40.83 -47.59
C SER A 189 -36.63 40.62 -47.11
N PRO A 190 -36.01 39.47 -47.45
CA PRO A 190 -34.59 39.26 -47.22
C PRO A 190 -33.79 40.23 -48.11
N GLY A 191 -32.96 41.08 -47.50
CA GLY A 191 -32.09 42.04 -48.20
C GLY A 191 -32.58 43.49 -48.30
N GLY A 192 -33.78 43.82 -47.82
CA GLY A 192 -34.25 45.21 -47.80
C GLY A 192 -33.70 46.07 -46.66
N SER A 193 -33.68 47.39 -46.86
CA SER A 193 -33.28 48.41 -45.89
C SER A 193 -34.49 48.97 -45.14
N GLY A 194 -34.86 48.31 -44.04
CA GLY A 194 -35.89 48.79 -43.12
C GLY A 194 -35.35 49.76 -42.05
N ALA A 195 -36.20 50.13 -41.10
CA ALA A 195 -35.78 50.89 -39.92
C ALA A 195 -34.78 50.07 -39.09
N CYS A 196 -33.55 50.57 -39.01
CA CYS A 196 -32.45 49.93 -38.28
C CYS A 196 -32.38 50.46 -36.85
N ALA A 197 -32.07 49.57 -35.91
CA ALA A 197 -31.81 49.93 -34.53
C ALA A 197 -30.66 49.11 -33.96
N THR A 198 -29.95 49.68 -32.99
CA THR A 198 -29.03 48.95 -32.11
C THR A 198 -29.76 48.62 -30.82
N GLN A 199 -29.53 47.43 -30.27
CA GLN A 199 -30.06 46.97 -29.00
C GLN A 199 -28.92 46.38 -28.20
N ASP A 200 -28.84 46.78 -26.95
CA ASP A 200 -28.03 46.10 -25.95
C ASP A 200 -28.82 44.88 -25.49
N VAL A 201 -28.27 43.70 -25.76
CA VAL A 201 -28.79 42.41 -25.30
C VAL A 201 -27.98 42.01 -24.08
N GLU A 202 -28.61 42.06 -22.91
CA GLU A 202 -28.02 41.57 -21.68
C GLU A 202 -28.07 40.03 -21.65
N VAL A 203 -26.95 39.41 -21.34
CA VAL A 203 -26.84 37.95 -21.23
C VAL A 203 -26.27 37.61 -19.86
N TRP A 204 -27.05 36.86 -19.09
CA TRP A 204 -26.63 36.33 -17.79
C TRP A 204 -25.98 34.95 -17.98
N ILE A 205 -24.78 34.80 -17.46
CA ILE A 205 -23.99 33.58 -17.56
C ILE A 205 -23.68 33.08 -16.15
N LYS A 206 -23.90 31.79 -15.93
CA LYS A 206 -23.50 31.09 -14.70
C LYS A 206 -22.28 30.23 -14.99
N ARG A 207 -21.24 30.33 -14.14
CA ARG A 207 -20.02 29.53 -14.25
C ARG A 207 -19.95 28.48 -13.14
N GLU A 208 -19.54 27.26 -13.48
CA GLU A 208 -19.28 26.22 -12.50
C GLU A 208 -18.23 26.67 -11.47
N GLN A 209 -18.32 26.15 -10.24
CA GLN A 209 -17.29 26.36 -9.22
C GLN A 209 -15.99 25.69 -9.66
N ALA A 210 -14.85 26.39 -9.49
CA ALA A 210 -13.56 25.76 -9.71
C ALA A 210 -13.41 24.57 -8.75
N PRO A 211 -12.97 23.39 -9.21
CA PRO A 211 -12.71 22.28 -8.31
C PRO A 211 -11.64 22.70 -7.30
N ASN A 212 -11.94 22.58 -6.01
CA ASN A 212 -10.98 22.85 -4.94
C ASN A 212 -9.83 21.85 -5.10
N GLN A 213 -8.68 22.32 -5.57
CA GLN A 213 -7.54 21.47 -5.96
C GLN A 213 -6.79 20.91 -4.75
N TRP A 214 -7.50 20.19 -3.87
CA TRP A 214 -6.93 19.63 -2.67
C TRP A 214 -6.07 18.40 -2.98
N THR A 215 -4.97 18.28 -2.25
CA THR A 215 -4.01 17.19 -2.35
C THR A 215 -3.70 16.70 -0.95
N VAL A 216 -3.39 15.42 -0.86
CA VAL A 216 -3.09 14.75 0.40
C VAL A 216 -1.77 14.03 0.24
N GLU A 217 -0.91 14.14 1.26
CA GLU A 217 0.34 13.40 1.33
C GLU A 217 0.28 12.41 2.49
N GLY A 218 0.55 11.14 2.19
CA GLY A 218 0.64 10.08 3.19
C GLY A 218 2.09 9.71 3.46
N GLN A 219 2.45 9.58 4.73
CA GLN A 219 3.76 9.11 5.16
C GLN A 219 3.61 7.96 6.15
N SER A 220 4.46 6.95 6.02
CA SER A 220 4.55 5.84 6.97
C SER A 220 5.99 5.71 7.44
N ARG A 221 6.19 5.53 8.75
CA ARG A 221 7.50 5.39 9.39
C ARG A 221 7.47 4.26 10.42
N VAL A 222 8.65 3.80 10.81
CA VAL A 222 8.84 2.79 11.85
C VAL A 222 9.87 3.28 12.87
N SER A 223 9.69 2.88 14.13
CA SER A 223 10.64 3.11 15.22
C SER A 223 10.88 1.83 16.00
N ILE A 224 12.12 1.68 16.47
CA ILE A 224 12.57 0.59 17.32
C ILE A 224 12.84 1.15 18.72
N ASN A 225 12.23 0.58 19.75
CA ASN A 225 12.35 0.99 21.15
C ASN A 225 12.10 2.50 21.40
N GLY A 226 11.26 3.14 20.58
CA GLY A 226 10.98 4.57 20.70
C GLY A 226 12.09 5.49 20.17
N GLY A 227 13.06 4.95 19.41
CA GLY A 227 14.07 5.75 18.70
C GLY A 227 13.49 6.52 17.50
N SER A 228 14.39 7.04 16.66
CA SER A 228 14.04 7.86 15.49
C SER A 228 13.06 7.17 14.53
N LEU A 229 12.16 7.97 13.95
CA LEU A 229 11.23 7.53 12.91
C LEU A 229 11.97 7.40 11.57
N VAL A 230 12.02 6.20 11.03
CA VAL A 230 12.73 5.89 9.77
C VAL A 230 11.82 5.15 8.78
N GLN A 231 12.24 5.04 7.51
CA GLN A 231 11.50 4.26 6.52
C GLN A 231 11.77 2.76 6.66
N ASN A 232 13.02 2.38 6.92
CA ASN A 232 13.43 0.99 7.05
C ASN A 232 14.23 0.84 8.34
N ALA A 233 13.91 -0.20 9.12
CA ALA A 233 14.59 -0.50 10.36
C ALA A 233 14.93 -1.99 10.47
N THR A 234 15.94 -2.29 11.26
CA THR A 234 16.32 -3.64 11.63
C THR A 234 16.06 -3.81 13.12
N ALA A 235 15.40 -4.90 13.49
CA ALA A 235 15.04 -5.20 14.87
C ALA A 235 15.54 -6.57 15.29
N ALA A 236 15.87 -6.71 16.57
CA ALA A 236 16.26 -7.96 17.19
C ALA A 236 15.16 -8.47 18.15
N PRO A 237 15.08 -9.78 18.42
CA PRO A 237 14.18 -10.33 19.42
C PRO A 237 14.31 -9.63 20.79
N GLY A 238 13.18 -9.31 21.41
CA GLY A 238 13.07 -8.54 22.64
C GLY A 238 12.90 -7.03 22.43
N GLN A 239 13.16 -6.51 21.23
CA GLN A 239 12.93 -5.09 20.92
C GLN A 239 11.46 -4.83 20.57
N ARG A 240 10.99 -3.61 20.85
CA ARG A 240 9.66 -3.13 20.52
C ARG A 240 9.69 -2.41 19.17
N ILE A 241 8.85 -2.84 18.24
CA ILE A 241 8.61 -2.16 16.96
C ILE A 241 7.32 -1.37 17.06
N ARG A 242 7.29 -0.13 16.56
CA ARG A 242 6.07 0.66 16.39
C ARG A 242 6.04 1.32 15.01
N PHE A 243 4.91 1.20 14.34
CA PHE A 243 4.66 1.88 13.07
C PHE A 243 3.84 3.15 13.29
N PHE A 244 4.15 4.16 12.49
CA PHE A 244 3.54 5.48 12.54
C PHE A 244 3.07 5.84 11.15
N HIS A 245 1.85 6.36 11.05
CA HIS A 245 1.27 6.77 9.79
C HIS A 245 0.73 8.19 9.91
N TYR A 246 0.91 8.98 8.87
CA TYR A 246 0.47 10.36 8.85
C TYR A 246 -0.22 10.61 7.53
N LEU A 247 -1.36 11.28 7.59
CA LEU A 247 -2.02 11.83 6.44
C LEU A 247 -2.14 13.34 6.62
N ARG A 248 -1.52 14.07 5.71
CA ARG A 248 -1.39 15.52 5.77
C ARG A 248 -2.10 16.14 4.58
N ASN A 249 -2.84 17.22 4.84
CA ASN A 249 -3.36 18.05 3.77
C ASN A 249 -2.19 18.86 3.21
N ASN A 250 -1.84 18.62 1.95
CA ASN A 250 -0.70 19.27 1.29
C ASN A 250 -1.13 20.36 0.29
N SER A 251 -2.38 20.81 0.42
CA SER A 251 -2.94 21.86 -0.43
C SER A 251 -3.12 23.17 0.33
N SER A 252 -3.34 24.25 -0.43
CA SER A 252 -3.72 25.56 0.10
C SER A 252 -5.19 25.63 0.56
N TYR A 253 -5.96 24.55 0.40
CA TYR A 253 -7.39 24.51 0.67
C TYR A 253 -7.71 23.65 1.89
N THR A 254 -8.68 24.08 2.72
CA THR A 254 -9.16 23.27 3.84
C THR A 254 -10.03 22.13 3.32
N ILE A 255 -9.62 20.87 3.52
CA ILE A 255 -10.39 19.71 3.11
C ILE A 255 -11.59 19.53 4.07
N PRO A 256 -12.84 19.54 3.58
CA PRO A 256 -14.02 19.32 4.41
C PRO A 256 -14.05 17.92 5.03
N PRO A 257 -14.76 17.75 6.17
CA PRO A 257 -15.03 16.43 6.74
C PRO A 257 -15.63 15.47 5.69
N TYR A 258 -15.34 14.17 5.81
CA TYR A 258 -15.85 13.12 4.92
C TYR A 258 -15.46 13.22 3.44
N THR A 259 -14.61 14.18 3.04
CA THR A 259 -14.08 14.24 1.67
C THR A 259 -13.30 12.97 1.33
N LEU A 260 -12.51 12.47 2.29
CA LEU A 260 -11.94 11.13 2.22
C LEU A 260 -12.97 10.10 2.68
N LYS A 261 -13.35 9.23 1.75
CA LYS A 261 -14.33 8.15 1.92
C LYS A 261 -13.75 6.98 2.72
N ARG A 262 -12.46 6.68 2.53
CA ARG A 262 -11.77 5.57 3.23
C ARG A 262 -10.34 5.94 3.56
N ILE A 263 -9.90 5.50 4.73
CA ILE A 263 -8.50 5.54 5.17
C ILE A 263 -8.20 4.18 5.79
N GLY A 264 -7.05 3.60 5.46
CA GLY A 264 -6.65 2.30 5.97
C GLY A 264 -5.14 2.12 6.01
N ILE A 265 -4.73 1.00 6.60
CA ILE A 265 -3.35 0.55 6.68
C ILE A 265 -3.27 -0.83 6.03
N ASN A 266 -2.31 -0.99 5.11
CA ASN A 266 -1.93 -2.29 4.57
C ASN A 266 -0.68 -2.78 5.28
N GLN A 267 -0.64 -4.08 5.57
CA GLN A 267 0.56 -4.77 6.03
C GLN A 267 0.95 -5.88 5.05
N ASP A 268 2.24 -5.90 4.74
CA ASP A 268 2.91 -6.92 3.94
C ASP A 268 3.90 -7.69 4.82
N VAL A 269 3.92 -9.03 4.72
CA VAL A 269 4.90 -9.89 5.41
C VAL A 269 5.68 -10.68 4.37
N ASN A 270 7.00 -10.53 4.33
CA ASN A 270 7.88 -11.16 3.34
C ASN A 270 7.39 -10.99 1.88
N GLY A 271 6.88 -9.81 1.56
CA GLY A 271 6.35 -9.50 0.22
C GLY A 271 4.94 -10.03 -0.06
N THR A 272 4.27 -10.65 0.91
CA THR A 272 2.88 -11.11 0.78
C THR A 272 1.92 -10.12 1.43
N THR A 273 1.05 -9.50 0.64
CA THR A 273 0.03 -8.53 1.10
C THR A 273 -1.30 -9.24 1.40
N THR A 274 -1.75 -9.26 2.65
CA THR A 274 -3.03 -9.91 3.02
C THR A 274 -3.80 -9.23 4.16
N HIS A 275 -3.27 -8.15 4.75
CA HIS A 275 -3.82 -7.60 5.98
C HIS A 275 -4.21 -6.13 5.83
N HIS A 276 -5.50 -5.85 6.04
CA HIS A 276 -6.08 -4.51 5.99
C HIS A 276 -6.68 -4.16 7.35
N ALA A 277 -6.40 -2.97 7.84
CA ALA A 277 -7.23 -2.32 8.86
C ALA A 277 -7.80 -1.02 8.32
N TRP A 278 -9.10 -0.83 8.57
CA TRP A 278 -9.84 0.33 8.13
C TRP A 278 -10.16 1.22 9.32
N ALA A 279 -9.98 2.51 9.15
CA ALA A 279 -10.48 3.51 10.09
C ALA A 279 -11.77 4.14 9.56
N SER A 280 -12.63 4.58 10.47
CA SER A 280 -13.83 5.34 10.11
C SER A 280 -13.44 6.64 9.40
N PRO A 281 -14.24 7.11 8.42
CA PRO A 281 -13.98 8.36 7.70
C PRO A 281 -13.91 9.55 8.67
N TYR A 282 -12.96 10.45 8.39
CA TYR A 282 -12.58 11.53 9.29
C TYR A 282 -13.71 12.56 9.48
N THR A 283 -14.01 12.90 10.74
CA THR A 283 -15.15 13.75 11.11
C THR A 283 -14.79 15.23 11.27
N ARG A 284 -13.52 15.63 11.16
CA ARG A 284 -13.09 17.04 11.26
C ARG A 284 -12.60 17.57 9.91
N SER A 285 -12.54 18.88 9.76
CA SER A 285 -11.92 19.51 8.59
C SER A 285 -10.41 19.54 8.73
N ALA A 286 -9.68 19.32 7.63
CA ALA A 286 -8.22 19.39 7.62
C ALA A 286 -7.74 20.73 7.05
N SER A 287 -7.18 21.59 7.89
CA SER A 287 -6.56 22.84 7.45
C SER A 287 -5.34 22.59 6.54
N PRO A 288 -4.97 23.57 5.68
CA PRO A 288 -3.76 23.51 4.87
C PRO A 288 -2.53 23.15 5.71
N TRP A 289 -1.71 22.25 5.18
CA TRP A 289 -0.43 21.84 5.77
C TRP A 289 -0.52 21.16 7.15
N ASN A 290 -1.70 20.73 7.59
CA ASN A 290 -1.86 20.03 8.87
C ASN A 290 -2.07 18.53 8.67
N THR A 291 -1.52 17.75 9.60
CA THR A 291 -1.85 16.33 9.75
C THR A 291 -3.27 16.24 10.28
N PHE A 292 -4.13 15.52 9.56
CA PHE A 292 -5.52 15.33 9.94
C PHE A 292 -5.86 13.86 10.17
N TYR A 293 -4.94 12.96 9.86
CA TYR A 293 -5.03 11.58 10.33
C TYR A 293 -3.67 11.14 10.84
N GLU A 294 -3.64 10.77 12.11
CA GLU A 294 -2.53 10.15 12.80
C GLU A 294 -3.16 8.98 13.56
N PRO A 295 -2.96 7.72 13.14
CA PRO A 295 -3.44 6.60 13.91
C PRO A 295 -2.47 6.38 15.06
N SER A 296 -2.91 6.66 16.28
CA SER A 296 -2.25 6.16 17.47
C SER A 296 -2.54 4.67 17.71
N ASP A 297 -3.68 4.13 17.22
CA ASP A 297 -4.21 2.84 17.71
C ASP A 297 -4.78 1.86 16.65
N VAL A 298 -4.69 2.17 15.36
CA VAL A 298 -5.27 1.30 14.31
C VAL A 298 -4.33 0.11 14.05
N LYS A 299 -4.63 -1.04 14.65
CA LYS A 299 -3.88 -2.29 14.44
C LYS A 299 -4.49 -3.11 13.29
N PRO A 300 -3.68 -3.74 12.42
CA PRO A 300 -4.15 -4.69 11.42
C PRO A 300 -4.87 -5.88 12.08
N TYR A 301 -5.94 -6.36 11.44
CA TYR A 301 -6.85 -7.38 11.99
C TYR A 301 -6.20 -8.74 12.29
N ASN A 302 -5.03 -9.04 11.73
CA ASN A 302 -4.28 -10.28 11.95
C ASN A 302 -2.78 -9.95 11.99
N ASN A 303 -2.28 -9.60 13.17
CA ASN A 303 -0.96 -9.03 13.31
C ASN A 303 0.11 -10.11 13.59
N VAL A 304 1.30 -9.92 13.01
CA VAL A 304 2.54 -10.56 13.51
C VAL A 304 3.15 -9.71 14.63
N PHE A 305 2.97 -8.37 14.58
CA PHE A 305 3.36 -7.44 15.66
C PHE A 305 2.34 -6.38 16.08
N GLY A 306 1.40 -5.99 15.23
CA GLY A 306 0.40 -4.95 15.50
C GLY A 306 0.90 -3.61 14.99
N ALA A 307 0.17 -2.52 15.25
CA ALA A 307 0.77 -1.18 15.16
C ALA A 307 1.98 -1.05 16.10
N GLU A 308 2.03 -1.91 17.13
CA GLU A 308 3.10 -2.00 18.13
C GLU A 308 3.18 -3.41 18.73
N GLY A 309 4.39 -3.98 18.77
CA GLY A 309 4.65 -5.32 19.31
C GLY A 309 6.11 -5.57 19.68
N ILE A 310 6.34 -6.61 20.49
CA ILE A 310 7.68 -7.09 20.86
C ILE A 310 8.10 -8.16 19.86
N VAL A 311 9.30 -8.04 19.30
CA VAL A 311 9.87 -9.04 18.41
C VAL A 311 10.16 -10.33 19.18
N THR A 312 9.69 -11.47 18.69
CA THR A 312 9.96 -12.77 19.29
C THR A 312 11.00 -13.55 18.49
N GLN A 313 11.43 -14.70 19.00
CA GLN A 313 12.29 -15.60 18.23
C GLN A 313 11.58 -16.14 16.98
N ASP A 314 10.25 -16.26 17.00
CA ASP A 314 9.47 -16.76 15.87
C ASP A 314 9.40 -15.81 14.68
N ASP A 315 9.90 -14.61 14.86
CA ASP A 315 9.88 -13.52 13.90
C ASP A 315 11.15 -13.36 13.09
N VAL A 316 12.21 -14.02 13.53
CA VAL A 316 13.48 -14.04 12.83
C VAL A 316 13.28 -14.60 11.42
N GLY A 317 13.85 -13.90 10.44
CA GLY A 317 13.68 -14.16 9.01
C GLY A 317 12.46 -13.47 8.39
N LYS A 318 11.67 -12.71 9.16
CA LYS A 318 10.53 -11.95 8.63
C LYS A 318 10.89 -10.49 8.38
N THR A 319 10.32 -9.93 7.34
CA THR A 319 10.23 -8.50 7.08
C THR A 319 8.77 -8.11 7.04
N VAL A 320 8.39 -7.13 7.85
CA VAL A 320 7.03 -6.59 7.90
C VAL A 320 7.06 -5.16 7.41
N CYS A 321 6.24 -4.87 6.40
CA CYS A 321 6.07 -3.52 5.88
C CYS A 321 4.63 -3.04 6.13
N GLN A 322 4.47 -1.77 6.48
CA GLN A 322 3.17 -1.13 6.59
C GLN A 322 3.12 0.17 5.77
N LYS A 323 1.96 0.47 5.20
CA LYS A 323 1.68 1.74 4.52
C LYS A 323 0.26 2.22 4.76
N ILE A 324 0.08 3.54 4.71
CA ILE A 324 -1.24 4.18 4.73
C ILE A 324 -1.79 4.31 3.31
N LEU A 325 -3.10 4.13 3.19
CA LEU A 325 -3.87 4.29 1.97
C LEU A 325 -5.14 5.10 2.23
N TRP A 326 -5.56 5.87 1.23
CA TRP A 326 -6.73 6.74 1.31
C TRP A 326 -7.48 6.85 -0.02
N LEU A 327 -8.77 7.14 0.05
CA LEU A 327 -9.66 7.24 -1.10
C LEU A 327 -10.65 8.41 -0.91
N PRO A 328 -10.81 9.33 -1.86
CA PRO A 328 -10.02 9.49 -3.09
C PRO A 328 -8.58 9.94 -2.82
N GLY A 329 -7.66 9.63 -3.72
CA GLY A 329 -6.23 9.96 -3.56
C GLY A 329 -5.92 11.47 -3.63
N ALA A 330 -6.67 12.20 -4.46
CA ALA A 330 -6.59 13.65 -4.64
C ALA A 330 -7.91 14.17 -5.26
N TRP A 331 -8.05 15.49 -5.39
CA TRP A 331 -9.29 16.13 -5.89
C TRP A 331 -9.75 15.67 -7.28
N ASN A 332 -8.83 15.25 -8.14
CA ASN A 332 -9.09 14.88 -9.55
C ASN A 332 -9.02 13.37 -9.80
N THR A 333 -9.01 12.54 -8.77
CA THR A 333 -8.88 11.09 -8.92
C THR A 333 -9.82 10.35 -7.99
N ASP A 334 -10.56 9.40 -8.55
CA ASP A 334 -11.35 8.43 -7.78
C ASP A 334 -10.50 7.21 -7.33
N GLY A 335 -9.21 7.19 -7.66
CA GLY A 335 -8.28 6.12 -7.29
C GLY A 335 -7.71 6.24 -5.88
N TRP A 336 -7.05 5.18 -5.41
CA TRP A 336 -6.38 5.15 -4.11
C TRP A 336 -5.10 5.98 -4.11
N GLY A 337 -4.93 6.83 -3.10
CA GLY A 337 -3.63 7.35 -2.70
C GLY A 337 -2.95 6.37 -1.74
N VAL A 338 -1.62 6.25 -1.85
CA VAL A 338 -0.80 5.34 -1.03
C VAL A 338 0.52 6.01 -0.65
N SER A 339 1.02 5.72 0.57
CA SER A 339 2.37 6.12 0.96
C SER A 339 3.41 5.09 0.54
N SER A 340 4.69 5.46 0.65
CA SER A 340 5.79 4.49 0.67
C SER A 340 5.65 3.49 1.85
N ASN A 341 6.22 2.30 1.68
CA ASN A 341 6.23 1.23 2.68
C ASN A 341 7.23 1.51 3.79
N ALA A 342 6.79 1.58 5.05
CA ALA A 342 7.69 1.54 6.20
C ALA A 342 7.96 0.09 6.57
N CYS A 343 9.21 -0.35 6.65
CA CYS A 343 9.56 -1.76 6.83
C CYS A 343 10.44 -2.00 8.06
N ALA A 344 10.15 -3.07 8.79
CA ALA A 344 11.02 -3.62 9.82
C ALA A 344 11.45 -5.04 9.43
N SER A 345 12.75 -5.29 9.39
CA SER A 345 13.32 -6.62 9.18
C SER A 345 13.88 -7.19 10.47
N VAL A 346 13.68 -8.49 10.69
CA VAL A 346 14.29 -9.24 11.79
C VAL A 346 15.27 -10.24 11.19
N PRO A 347 16.54 -9.85 10.97
CA PRO A 347 17.53 -10.72 10.35
C PRO A 347 17.93 -11.85 11.27
N TYR A 348 18.45 -12.91 10.67
CA TYR A 348 19.18 -13.95 11.39
C TYR A 348 20.54 -13.40 11.86
N ASP A 349 20.85 -13.67 13.11
CA ASP A 349 22.16 -13.44 13.74
C ASP A 349 22.47 -14.67 14.61
N TYR A 350 23.16 -15.62 14.00
CA TYR A 350 23.56 -16.86 14.65
C TYR A 350 24.77 -17.49 13.99
N GLU A 351 25.44 -18.32 14.78
CA GLU A 351 26.62 -19.08 14.40
C GLU A 351 26.57 -20.43 15.14
N LEU A 352 26.56 -21.52 14.37
CA LEU A 352 26.48 -22.89 14.85
C LEU A 352 27.87 -23.53 14.82
N ARG A 353 28.33 -24.05 15.95
CA ARG A 353 29.64 -24.67 16.13
C ARG A 353 29.46 -26.12 16.56
N PRO A 354 29.69 -27.09 15.67
CA PRO A 354 29.63 -28.49 16.04
C PRO A 354 30.81 -28.83 16.96
N GLU A 355 30.56 -29.74 17.90
CA GLU A 355 31.52 -30.32 18.83
C GLU A 355 31.27 -31.82 18.91
N VAL A 356 32.36 -32.54 19.12
CA VAL A 356 32.35 -33.99 19.31
C VAL A 356 33.51 -34.35 20.21
N GLN A 357 33.28 -35.30 21.11
CA GLN A 357 34.31 -35.88 21.95
C GLN A 357 34.23 -37.39 21.82
N ALA A 358 35.32 -37.99 21.37
CA ALA A 358 35.51 -39.42 21.31
C ALA A 358 36.35 -39.89 22.53
N PRO A 359 36.32 -41.18 22.87
CA PRO A 359 37.32 -41.74 23.78
C PRO A 359 38.72 -41.58 23.21
N ASP A 360 39.74 -41.39 24.04
CA ASP A 360 41.12 -41.30 23.55
C ASP A 360 41.60 -42.60 22.89
N TYR A 361 41.14 -43.75 23.42
CA TYR A 361 41.57 -45.08 23.00
C TYR A 361 40.43 -46.10 23.05
N ILE A 362 40.51 -47.06 22.13
CA ILE A 362 39.74 -48.29 22.15
C ILE A 362 40.67 -49.47 21.85
N ASN A 363 40.29 -50.68 22.29
CA ASN A 363 41.06 -51.87 22.02
C ASN A 363 40.68 -52.45 20.65
N GLU A 364 41.65 -53.11 20.00
CA GLU A 364 41.39 -53.95 18.84
C GLU A 364 40.32 -55.00 19.17
N GLY A 365 39.33 -55.17 18.28
CA GLY A 365 38.18 -56.04 18.51
C GLY A 365 37.14 -55.51 19.50
N THR A 366 37.17 -54.22 19.86
CA THR A 366 36.03 -53.57 20.53
C THR A 366 34.80 -53.62 19.63
N ILE A 367 33.68 -54.13 20.16
CA ILE A 367 32.41 -54.27 19.44
C ILE A 367 31.39 -53.17 19.81
N GLU A 368 31.67 -52.39 20.85
CA GLU A 368 30.79 -51.33 21.35
C GLU A 368 31.60 -50.20 21.95
N VAL A 369 31.23 -48.95 21.64
CA VAL A 369 31.83 -47.75 22.23
C VAL A 369 30.75 -46.94 22.96
N SER A 370 31.10 -46.44 24.13
CA SER A 370 30.25 -45.56 24.95
C SER A 370 31.00 -44.30 25.32
N GLY A 371 30.27 -43.26 25.76
CA GLY A 371 30.87 -41.99 26.17
C GLY A 371 31.23 -41.03 25.03
N VAL A 372 30.80 -41.32 23.80
CA VAL A 372 30.85 -40.34 22.71
C VAL A 372 29.83 -39.25 23.00
N THR A 373 30.27 -38.00 23.02
CA THR A 373 29.37 -36.86 23.17
C THR A 373 29.42 -36.02 21.90
N ALA A 374 28.27 -35.48 21.51
CA ALA A 374 28.15 -34.60 20.36
C ALA A 374 27.17 -33.48 20.65
N ARG A 375 27.53 -32.28 20.20
CA ARG A 375 26.75 -31.08 20.46
C ARG A 375 26.92 -30.09 19.33
N ILE A 376 25.91 -29.27 19.11
CA ILE A 376 26.02 -28.07 18.27
C ILE A 376 25.82 -26.89 19.19
N ASN A 377 26.91 -26.19 19.47
CA ASN A 377 26.86 -24.92 20.17
C ASN A 377 26.27 -23.86 19.26
N HIS A 378 25.47 -22.99 19.83
CA HIS A 378 24.83 -21.90 19.13
C HIS A 378 25.24 -20.60 19.80
N THR A 379 26.12 -19.88 19.13
CA THR A 379 26.54 -18.52 19.48
C THR A 379 25.75 -17.55 18.61
N GLY A 380 24.83 -16.78 19.19
CA GLY A 380 23.91 -15.97 18.39
C GLY A 380 22.82 -15.34 19.23
N SER A 381 22.31 -14.19 18.81
CA SER A 381 21.20 -13.52 19.51
C SER A 381 19.82 -14.02 19.06
N THR A 382 19.76 -14.70 17.91
CA THR A 382 18.54 -15.24 17.29
C THR A 382 18.56 -16.77 17.21
N ARG A 383 17.40 -17.42 17.04
CA ARG A 383 17.31 -18.83 16.61
C ARG A 383 17.98 -19.03 15.25
N SER A 384 18.43 -20.24 14.96
CA SER A 384 18.98 -20.53 13.63
C SER A 384 17.91 -20.58 12.55
N ASN A 385 18.32 -20.48 11.28
CA ASN A 385 17.52 -20.98 10.18
C ASN A 385 17.47 -22.52 10.24
N ARG A 386 16.64 -23.16 9.40
CA ARG A 386 16.58 -24.62 9.31
C ARG A 386 17.94 -25.17 8.85
N ALA A 387 18.54 -26.00 9.71
CA ALA A 387 19.83 -26.63 9.51
C ALA A 387 19.71 -28.15 9.48
N ASN A 388 20.43 -28.79 8.57
CA ASN A 388 20.64 -30.24 8.58
C ASN A 388 21.80 -30.54 9.51
N TYR A 389 21.74 -31.65 10.23
CA TYR A 389 22.86 -32.07 11.08
C TYR A 389 23.00 -33.58 11.11
N ALA A 390 24.21 -34.05 11.42
CA ALA A 390 24.49 -35.46 11.59
C ALA A 390 25.68 -35.66 12.54
N VAL A 391 25.73 -36.84 13.15
CA VAL A 391 26.94 -37.40 13.76
C VAL A 391 27.30 -38.64 12.96
N VAL A 392 28.52 -38.65 12.42
CA VAL A 392 29.02 -39.69 11.54
C VAL A 392 30.19 -40.39 12.19
N ARG A 393 30.25 -41.70 12.09
CA ARG A 393 31.41 -42.51 12.46
C ARG A 393 32.10 -43.01 11.20
N PHE A 394 33.42 -43.02 11.20
CA PHE A 394 34.24 -43.64 10.16
C PHE A 394 35.59 -44.12 10.71
N VAL A 395 36.25 -45.01 9.99
CA VAL A 395 37.58 -45.52 10.32
C VAL A 395 38.60 -44.88 9.40
N LEU A 396 39.67 -44.34 9.98
CA LEU A 396 40.87 -43.92 9.25
C LEU A 396 41.88 -45.05 9.20
N ARG A 397 42.08 -45.60 8.00
CA ARG A 397 43.04 -46.69 7.79
C ARG A 397 44.48 -46.18 7.76
N GLY A 398 45.36 -46.82 8.52
CA GLY A 398 46.79 -46.50 8.53
C GLY A 398 47.09 -45.06 8.98
N GLY A 399 46.23 -44.48 9.81
CA GLY A 399 46.27 -43.06 10.16
C GLY A 399 47.46 -42.66 11.03
N GLY A 400 48.03 -43.58 11.81
CA GLY A 400 49.03 -43.21 12.82
C GLY A 400 48.46 -42.18 13.79
N ASN A 401 49.28 -41.24 14.28
CA ASN A 401 48.79 -40.09 15.08
C ASN A 401 48.28 -38.95 14.18
N TYR A 402 47.36 -39.23 13.26
CA TYR A 402 46.72 -38.17 12.47
C TYR A 402 45.59 -37.52 13.27
N THR A 403 45.45 -36.20 13.16
CA THR A 403 44.34 -35.45 13.74
C THR A 403 43.61 -34.78 12.59
N VAL A 404 42.32 -35.05 12.45
CA VAL A 404 41.48 -34.38 11.45
C VAL A 404 41.03 -33.05 12.05
N PRO A 405 41.48 -31.89 11.53
CA PRO A 405 40.98 -30.62 12.03
C PRO A 405 39.51 -30.45 11.67
N GLY A 406 38.76 -29.80 12.56
CA GLY A 406 37.45 -29.26 12.23
C GLY A 406 37.54 -28.24 11.10
N GLY A 407 36.43 -27.99 10.41
CA GLY A 407 36.42 -27.12 9.24
C GLY A 407 35.03 -26.65 8.85
N GLU A 408 34.98 -25.74 7.88
CA GLU A 408 33.76 -25.12 7.40
C GLU A 408 33.78 -24.87 5.89
N GLY A 409 32.62 -24.55 5.34
CA GLY A 409 32.48 -24.23 3.91
C GLY A 409 32.47 -25.45 3.00
N VAL A 410 32.23 -26.66 3.54
CA VAL A 410 32.15 -27.88 2.73
C VAL A 410 30.82 -27.90 2.00
N VAL A 411 30.86 -27.81 0.67
CA VAL A 411 29.67 -27.83 -0.18
C VAL A 411 29.37 -29.26 -0.61
N VAL A 412 28.14 -29.70 -0.35
CA VAL A 412 27.62 -31.01 -0.77
C VAL A 412 26.79 -30.84 -2.05
N PRO A 413 27.01 -31.68 -3.08
CA PRO A 413 26.22 -31.63 -4.30
C PRO A 413 24.79 -32.13 -4.09
N HIS A 414 23.87 -31.62 -4.91
CA HIS A 414 22.51 -32.14 -5.01
C HIS A 414 22.47 -33.46 -5.77
N ASP A 415 21.50 -34.32 -5.43
CA ASP A 415 21.25 -35.57 -6.14
C ASP A 415 20.75 -35.27 -7.56
N ARG A 416 21.40 -35.88 -8.56
CA ARG A 416 21.01 -35.75 -9.98
C ARG A 416 19.61 -36.29 -10.25
N ARG A 417 19.16 -37.29 -9.48
CA ARG A 417 17.83 -37.91 -9.60
C ARG A 417 16.76 -37.17 -8.81
N SER A 418 17.14 -36.25 -7.94
CA SER A 418 16.21 -35.45 -7.13
C SER A 418 16.75 -34.03 -6.94
N PRO A 419 16.64 -33.18 -7.98
CA PRO A 419 17.09 -31.80 -7.92
C PRO A 419 16.40 -31.07 -6.76
N GLY A 420 17.18 -30.63 -5.77
CA GLY A 420 16.69 -30.00 -4.53
C GLY A 420 17.06 -30.77 -3.27
N ASN A 421 17.32 -32.07 -3.36
CA ASN A 421 17.81 -32.88 -2.24
C ASN A 421 19.33 -33.04 -2.33
N LEU A 422 20.00 -33.13 -1.19
CA LEU A 422 21.42 -33.50 -1.14
C LEU A 422 21.58 -34.97 -1.54
N VAL A 423 22.79 -35.35 -1.97
CA VAL A 423 23.11 -36.78 -2.16
C VAL A 423 22.76 -37.60 -0.92
N GLY A 424 22.23 -38.80 -1.12
CA GLY A 424 21.63 -39.62 -0.06
C GLY A 424 22.56 -39.94 1.11
N ASP A 425 23.88 -39.94 0.91
CA ASP A 425 24.95 -40.17 1.89
C ASP A 425 25.80 -38.92 2.16
N TRP A 426 25.21 -37.72 2.05
CA TRP A 426 25.92 -36.43 2.17
C TRP A 426 26.85 -36.31 3.38
N ASP A 427 26.47 -36.92 4.49
CA ASP A 427 27.21 -36.92 5.75
C ASP A 427 28.53 -37.71 5.62
N CYS A 428 28.50 -38.90 5.00
CA CYS A 428 29.70 -39.65 4.66
C CYS A 428 30.49 -39.04 3.49
N TYR A 429 29.82 -38.35 2.57
CA TYR A 429 30.48 -37.58 1.51
C TYR A 429 31.38 -36.48 2.09
N ILE A 430 30.94 -35.78 3.14
CA ILE A 430 31.74 -34.75 3.83
C ILE A 430 32.98 -35.39 4.46
N ALA A 431 32.83 -36.48 5.20
CA ALA A 431 33.97 -37.18 5.79
C ALA A 431 35.01 -37.60 4.74
N LYS A 432 34.57 -38.24 3.65
CA LYS A 432 35.47 -38.68 2.56
C LYS A 432 36.19 -37.52 1.89
N ASN A 433 35.49 -36.43 1.55
CA ASN A 433 36.11 -35.31 0.83
C ASN A 433 37.03 -34.45 1.71
N THR A 434 36.66 -34.21 2.97
CA THR A 434 37.50 -33.45 3.91
C THR A 434 38.84 -34.15 4.15
N ILE A 435 38.83 -35.47 4.29
CA ILE A 435 40.04 -36.28 4.50
C ILE A 435 40.86 -36.39 3.22
N LYS A 436 40.21 -36.65 2.06
CA LYS A 436 40.89 -36.69 0.76
C LYS A 436 41.63 -35.38 0.46
N ASN A 437 41.02 -34.23 0.78
CA ASN A 437 41.61 -32.92 0.53
C ASN A 437 42.71 -32.56 1.54
N SER A 438 42.60 -33.00 2.79
CA SER A 438 43.59 -32.69 3.84
C SER A 438 44.83 -33.58 3.76
N ARG A 439 44.70 -34.86 3.39
CA ARG A 439 45.83 -35.77 3.23
C ARG A 439 45.58 -36.84 2.16
N PRO A 440 46.07 -36.62 0.93
CA PRO A 440 45.95 -37.59 -0.16
C PRO A 440 46.58 -38.93 0.25
N GLY A 441 45.78 -40.01 0.21
CA GLY A 441 46.23 -41.37 0.55
C GLY A 441 45.65 -41.94 1.85
N LEU A 442 45.08 -41.11 2.73
CA LEU A 442 44.26 -41.62 3.85
C LEU A 442 42.91 -42.13 3.34
N GLN A 443 42.57 -43.36 3.73
CA GLN A 443 41.30 -43.98 3.36
C GLN A 443 40.28 -43.88 4.49
N VAL A 444 39.09 -43.39 4.14
CA VAL A 444 37.90 -43.39 4.99
C VAL A 444 37.12 -44.68 4.74
N ALA A 445 37.11 -45.57 5.73
CA ALA A 445 36.38 -46.83 5.70
C ALA A 445 35.18 -46.81 6.66
N ASP A 446 34.26 -47.75 6.45
CA ASP A 446 33.18 -48.08 7.41
C ASP A 446 32.34 -46.87 7.88
N CYS A 447 32.17 -45.89 6.99
CA CYS A 447 31.46 -44.66 7.28
C CYS A 447 29.95 -44.87 7.41
N THR A 448 29.35 -44.38 8.50
CA THR A 448 27.90 -44.42 8.72
C THR A 448 27.40 -43.36 9.70
N SER A 449 26.15 -42.94 9.54
CA SER A 449 25.38 -42.15 10.51
C SER A 449 24.08 -42.84 10.95
N ASN A 450 23.72 -43.97 10.34
CA ASN A 450 22.42 -44.61 10.50
C ASN A 450 22.12 -45.08 11.93
N ASN A 451 23.15 -45.30 12.75
CA ASN A 451 23.03 -45.74 14.15
C ASN A 451 23.47 -44.67 15.15
N LEU A 452 23.69 -43.44 14.70
CA LEU A 452 24.14 -42.33 15.53
C LEU A 452 23.07 -41.25 15.55
N ALA A 453 23.22 -40.21 14.73
CA ALA A 453 22.22 -39.18 14.57
C ALA A 453 22.27 -38.61 13.16
N ARG A 454 21.11 -38.48 12.51
CA ARG A 454 20.99 -37.83 11.21
C ARG A 454 19.65 -37.13 11.09
N ASN A 455 19.68 -35.85 10.77
CA ASN A 455 18.50 -35.05 10.49
C ASN A 455 18.71 -34.27 9.19
N GLY A 456 18.05 -34.73 8.13
CA GLY A 456 18.04 -34.08 6.82
C GLY A 456 16.78 -33.27 6.52
N ALA A 457 15.89 -33.09 7.49
CA ALA A 457 14.60 -32.41 7.31
C ALA A 457 14.67 -30.89 7.61
N GLY A 458 15.83 -30.40 8.05
CA GLY A 458 16.04 -29.03 8.48
C GLY A 458 15.39 -28.72 9.83
N THR A 459 16.22 -28.55 10.86
CA THR A 459 15.79 -28.24 12.24
C THR A 459 16.21 -26.84 12.62
N ILE A 460 15.35 -26.14 13.37
CA ILE A 460 15.69 -24.86 14.01
C ILE A 460 16.42 -25.17 15.31
N ILE A 461 17.66 -24.74 15.41
CA ILE A 461 18.47 -24.86 16.63
C ILE A 461 18.24 -23.60 17.46
N GLN A 462 17.67 -23.81 18.64
CA GLN A 462 17.35 -22.73 19.58
C GLN A 462 18.62 -22.15 20.22
N ARG A 463 18.47 -20.99 20.86
CA ARG A 463 19.53 -20.40 21.68
C ARG A 463 19.86 -21.35 22.84
N GLY A 464 21.14 -21.57 23.11
CA GLY A 464 21.61 -22.61 24.04
C GLY A 464 22.10 -23.88 23.35
N GLY A 465 21.96 -23.99 22.03
CA GLY A 465 22.51 -25.09 21.23
C GLY A 465 21.62 -26.33 21.21
N LEU A 466 22.19 -27.41 20.67
CA LEU A 466 21.56 -28.71 20.57
C LEU A 466 22.53 -29.78 21.06
N GLU A 467 22.21 -30.42 22.18
CA GLU A 467 22.88 -31.66 22.58
C GLU A 467 22.32 -32.80 21.73
N ILE A 468 23.20 -33.58 21.11
CA ILE A 468 22.80 -34.69 20.24
C ILE A 468 22.91 -35.97 21.09
N PRO A 469 21.78 -36.55 21.51
CA PRO A 469 21.82 -37.76 22.32
C PRO A 469 22.38 -38.91 21.48
N LEU A 470 23.51 -39.45 21.93
CA LEU A 470 24.13 -40.63 21.34
C LEU A 470 23.99 -41.80 22.30
N GLY A 471 23.55 -42.94 21.77
CA GLY A 471 23.57 -44.20 22.47
C GLY A 471 24.96 -44.86 22.43
N LYS A 472 24.99 -46.14 22.79
CA LYS A 472 26.16 -46.98 22.54
C LYS A 472 26.32 -47.21 21.04
N ASP A 473 27.51 -46.94 20.53
CA ASP A 473 27.83 -47.16 19.12
C ASP A 473 28.26 -48.60 18.90
N ASN A 474 27.52 -49.31 18.04
CA ASN A 474 27.78 -50.71 17.72
C ASN A 474 28.78 -50.81 16.56
N LEU A 475 29.92 -51.44 16.86
CA LEU A 475 31.03 -51.70 15.94
C LEU A 475 31.04 -53.14 15.41
N SER A 476 29.97 -53.92 15.62
CA SER A 476 29.85 -55.26 15.05
C SER A 476 29.99 -55.22 13.53
N GLY A 477 30.96 -55.98 13.00
CA GLY A 477 31.28 -56.00 11.56
C GLY A 477 32.22 -54.89 11.09
N VAL A 478 32.66 -53.99 11.97
CA VAL A 478 33.70 -53.00 11.66
C VAL A 478 35.07 -53.61 11.97
N THR A 479 35.84 -53.90 10.93
CA THR A 479 37.20 -54.42 11.09
C THR A 479 38.15 -53.26 11.40
N MET A 480 38.88 -53.28 12.50
CA MET A 480 39.93 -52.27 12.79
C MET A 480 41.16 -52.98 13.30
N THR A 481 42.35 -52.53 12.88
CA THR A 481 43.61 -53.07 13.36
C THR A 481 44.37 -52.03 14.18
N THR A 482 45.36 -52.49 14.93
CA THR A 482 46.26 -51.59 15.67
C THR A 482 46.86 -50.53 14.73
N GLY A 483 46.71 -49.25 15.08
CA GLY A 483 47.18 -48.11 14.28
C GLY A 483 46.11 -47.43 13.42
N ASP A 484 44.93 -48.03 13.28
CA ASP A 484 43.73 -47.35 12.79
C ASP A 484 43.19 -46.37 13.84
N GLN A 485 42.34 -45.45 13.39
CA GLN A 485 41.59 -44.54 14.28
C GLN A 485 40.09 -44.64 14.00
N LEU A 486 39.29 -44.73 15.07
CA LEU A 486 37.84 -44.63 15.00
C LEU A 486 37.44 -43.18 15.25
N CYS A 487 36.91 -42.52 14.23
CA CYS A 487 36.58 -41.10 14.29
C CYS A 487 35.08 -40.88 14.32
N TYR A 488 34.69 -39.85 15.06
CA TYR A 488 33.34 -39.30 15.09
C TYR A 488 33.39 -37.86 14.58
N MET A 489 32.40 -37.49 13.78
CA MET A 489 32.28 -36.16 13.19
C MET A 489 30.87 -35.62 13.39
N THR A 490 30.76 -34.50 14.10
CA THR A 490 29.50 -33.73 14.18
C THR A 490 29.48 -32.72 13.05
N ILE A 491 28.37 -32.67 12.32
CA ILE A 491 28.22 -31.87 11.10
C ILE A 491 26.94 -31.04 11.20
N VAL A 492 26.97 -29.80 10.73
CA VAL A 492 25.80 -28.90 10.67
C VAL A 492 25.83 -28.02 9.41
N SER A 493 24.69 -27.92 8.69
CA SER A 493 24.52 -27.00 7.56
C SER A 493 23.93 -25.66 7.98
N THR A 494 23.89 -24.70 7.04
CA THR A 494 23.30 -23.39 7.29
C THR A 494 23.84 -22.77 8.57
N TYR A 495 25.13 -22.97 8.86
CA TYR A 495 25.70 -22.74 10.20
C TYR A 495 25.78 -21.26 10.57
N ASN A 496 25.53 -20.35 9.64
CA ASN A 496 25.23 -18.95 9.89
C ASN A 496 24.33 -18.39 8.78
N GLN A 497 23.95 -17.12 8.89
CA GLN A 497 23.08 -16.41 7.95
C GLN A 497 23.66 -16.22 6.54
N HIS A 498 24.95 -16.49 6.33
CA HIS A 498 25.64 -16.24 5.06
C HIS A 498 25.77 -17.48 4.19
N VAL A 499 25.41 -18.65 4.71
CA VAL A 499 25.53 -19.94 4.01
C VAL A 499 24.19 -20.65 3.89
N ASN A 500 24.05 -21.48 2.86
CA ASN A 500 22.81 -22.18 2.54
C ASN A 500 22.79 -23.61 3.13
N THR A 501 21.71 -24.34 2.86
CA THR A 501 21.46 -25.69 3.37
C THR A 501 22.39 -26.78 2.81
N SER A 502 23.16 -26.50 1.75
CA SER A 502 24.13 -27.42 1.14
C SER A 502 25.57 -27.16 1.58
N THR A 503 25.81 -26.15 2.41
CA THR A 503 27.14 -25.78 2.91
C THR A 503 27.25 -26.10 4.39
N PHE A 504 28.31 -26.81 4.76
CA PHE A 504 28.44 -27.42 6.08
C PHE A 504 29.69 -26.97 6.85
N ARG A 505 29.57 -27.01 8.17
CA ARG A 505 30.66 -26.95 9.16
C ARG A 505 30.69 -28.26 9.94
N TYR A 506 31.87 -28.67 10.37
CA TYR A 506 32.07 -29.93 11.07
C TYR A 506 33.19 -29.84 12.11
N ALA A 507 33.12 -30.71 13.11
CA ALA A 507 34.18 -31.00 14.07
C ALA A 507 34.43 -32.51 14.09
N VAL A 508 35.67 -32.91 14.33
CA VAL A 508 36.08 -34.32 14.34
C VAL A 508 36.89 -34.60 15.59
N ASP A 509 36.67 -35.77 16.17
CA ASP A 509 37.52 -36.33 17.21
C ASP A 509 37.65 -37.85 17.02
N CYS A 510 38.77 -38.42 17.43
CA CYS A 510 39.13 -39.79 17.08
C CYS A 510 39.75 -40.57 18.23
N ALA A 511 39.26 -41.80 18.42
CA ALA A 511 39.84 -42.80 19.30
C ALA A 511 40.93 -43.59 18.57
N LYS A 512 42.08 -43.77 19.23
CA LYS A 512 43.15 -44.62 18.69
C LYS A 512 42.86 -46.09 18.99
N VAL A 513 43.07 -46.94 17.98
CA VAL A 513 42.95 -48.40 18.15
C VAL A 513 44.27 -48.95 18.69
N ALA A 514 44.26 -49.31 19.97
CA ALA A 514 45.37 -49.96 20.65
C ALA A 514 45.30 -51.48 20.45
N GLY A 515 46.46 -52.09 20.20
CA GLY A 515 46.56 -53.54 20.20
C GLY A 515 46.24 -54.10 21.57
N ARG A 516 45.55 -55.24 21.60
CA ARG A 516 45.38 -55.97 22.87
C ARG A 516 46.77 -56.40 23.35
N PRO A 517 47.14 -56.16 24.62
CA PRO A 517 48.39 -56.66 25.16
C PRO A 517 48.41 -58.19 25.02
N LYS A 518 49.34 -58.70 24.22
CA LYS A 518 49.58 -60.14 24.07
C LYS A 518 50.60 -60.54 25.11
N VAL A 519 50.21 -61.40 26.05
CA VAL A 519 51.15 -62.07 26.95
C VAL A 519 51.36 -63.48 26.42
N GLN A 520 52.62 -63.83 26.20
CA GLN A 520 53.04 -65.17 25.81
C GLN A 520 54.00 -65.71 26.87
N PHE A 521 53.67 -66.86 27.42
CA PHE A 521 54.53 -67.58 28.38
C PHE A 521 55.42 -68.56 27.61
N TRP A 522 56.71 -68.58 27.94
CA TRP A 522 57.68 -69.52 27.38
C TRP A 522 58.31 -70.32 28.54
N GLY A 523 58.03 -71.63 28.62
CA GLY A 523 58.46 -72.53 29.70
C GLY A 523 57.42 -73.61 30.02
N ALA A 524 57.77 -74.59 30.86
CA ALA A 524 56.81 -75.58 31.39
C ALA A 524 56.02 -75.02 32.59
N ASP A 525 54.75 -75.43 32.71
CA ASP A 525 53.71 -75.11 33.70
C ASP A 525 53.59 -73.66 34.21
N VAL A 526 52.57 -72.93 33.72
CA VAL A 526 52.06 -71.71 34.36
C VAL A 526 51.12 -72.10 35.50
N ARG A 527 51.57 -71.98 36.76
CA ARG A 527 50.74 -72.21 37.95
C ARG A 527 50.24 -70.89 38.52
N VAL A 528 48.92 -70.76 38.65
CA VAL A 528 48.24 -69.57 39.17
C VAL A 528 47.32 -70.04 40.29
N GLY A 529 47.55 -69.57 41.52
CA GLY A 529 46.73 -69.93 42.70
C GLY A 529 47.13 -71.19 43.49
N VAL A 530 48.31 -71.78 43.25
CA VAL A 530 48.79 -72.95 44.02
C VAL A 530 50.26 -72.78 44.40
N GLY A 531 50.62 -73.07 45.66
CA GLY A 531 52.02 -73.14 46.09
C GLY A 531 52.76 -74.30 45.42
N ILE A 532 54.09 -74.23 45.36
CA ILE A 532 54.97 -75.27 44.76
C ILE A 532 54.73 -76.65 45.40
N ASP A 533 54.17 -76.67 46.62
CA ASP A 533 54.01 -77.85 47.47
C ASP A 533 52.59 -78.44 47.42
N GLY A 534 51.73 -78.02 46.49
CA GLY A 534 50.39 -78.59 46.29
C GLY A 534 49.33 -78.16 47.32
N SER A 535 49.64 -77.18 48.18
CA SER A 535 48.66 -76.61 49.11
C SER A 535 47.70 -75.64 48.40
N ALA A 536 46.39 -75.85 48.59
CA ALA A 536 45.33 -75.04 47.98
C ALA A 536 45.41 -73.58 48.47
N GLY A 537 45.78 -72.66 47.58
CA GLY A 537 45.72 -71.23 47.81
C GLY A 537 44.37 -70.66 47.36
N ASN A 538 43.88 -69.63 48.06
CA ASN A 538 42.57 -69.01 47.86
C ASN A 538 42.19 -68.78 46.38
N ASN A 539 41.00 -69.27 46.02
CA ASN A 539 40.42 -69.37 44.69
C ASN A 539 40.09 -68.03 44.00
N ASN A 540 41.06 -67.15 43.76
CA ASN A 540 40.91 -65.96 42.89
C ASN A 540 42.27 -65.47 42.35
N ALA A 541 43.05 -66.37 41.75
CA ALA A 541 44.31 -66.00 41.13
C ALA A 541 44.06 -65.57 39.67
N GLU A 542 44.25 -64.28 39.39
CA GLU A 542 44.03 -63.65 38.08
C GLU A 542 45.34 -63.06 37.55
N VAL A 543 45.69 -63.34 36.29
CA VAL A 543 46.76 -62.62 35.59
C VAL A 543 46.17 -61.32 35.02
N ARG A 544 46.37 -60.20 35.72
CA ARG A 544 45.98 -58.87 35.23
C ARG A 544 47.08 -58.25 34.41
N THR A 545 46.75 -57.91 33.17
CA THR A 545 47.62 -57.09 32.31
C THR A 545 47.14 -55.65 32.38
N SER A 546 48.06 -54.72 32.64
CA SER A 546 47.78 -53.29 32.60
C SER A 546 48.84 -52.60 31.74
N LEU A 547 48.41 -51.64 30.94
CA LEU A 547 49.29 -50.86 30.08
C LEU A 547 49.48 -49.50 30.74
N THR A 548 50.63 -49.30 31.40
CA THR A 548 50.95 -48.03 32.08
C THR A 548 51.99 -47.28 31.26
N ARG A 549 51.69 -46.04 30.85
CA ARG A 549 52.63 -45.20 30.10
C ARG A 549 53.70 -44.66 31.04
N VAL A 550 54.96 -45.03 30.82
CA VAL A 550 56.10 -44.29 31.37
C VAL A 550 56.29 -43.06 30.48
N ARG A 551 56.04 -41.85 31.01
CA ARG A 551 56.47 -40.60 30.36
C ARG A 551 58.00 -40.62 30.33
N ARG A 552 58.58 -40.60 29.14
CA ARG A 552 59.97 -40.17 28.92
C ARG A 552 59.99 -38.70 28.56
#